data_AF-S4RQN6-F1
#
_entry.id   AF-S4RQN6-F1
#
_cell.length_a   1.000
_cell.length_b   1.000
_cell.length_c   1.000
_cell.angle_alpha   90.00
_cell.angle_beta   90.00
_cell.angle_gamma   90.00
#
_symmetry.space_group_name_H-M   'P 1'
#
loop_
_entity.id
_entity.type
_entity.pdbx_description
1 polymer ?
#
loop_
_entity_poly.entity_id
_entity_poly.type
_entity_poly.pdbx_seq_one_letter_code
_entity_poly.pdbx_strand_id
1 'polypeptide(L)'
;MRTRIKYFIVLLLIAVLVIIEKENHVISRVTEKLSENSISGKVFSHNEPNSRTMGSQNSSSSTAAVSMTSDRSSPRPRADRNGTVRAARRLVPHQTNASSVPPKPSRKHIVLLTTTRTGSSFIGEFFNQHKGMFYLFEPFWHVERTVKLAGPYTASATALSIVYRDVLRQLLLCDVPSLGGFLEPPPQEHVTGALFRRGSSQALCEEPACGGGAGGRASSSSSSSTGSTRERFPCRMRRCEALNLTLAAQACLLREHVAIKTVRIRNLPTLRAVVDDPRLDVKIIQLVRDPRAVLASRMVAMPGQYEAWEKWKLTGAKPDDLDISRIKNTCDNMKITAEVGWLHLVSPSWI
;
A
#
# COMPACT_ATOMS: atom_id res chain seq x y z
N MET A 1 -11.80 19.57 -41.60
CA MET A 1 -11.45 19.00 -40.27
C MET A 1 -9.95 18.97 -39.96
N ARG A 2 -9.08 18.49 -40.87
CA ARG A 2 -7.64 18.21 -40.60
C ARG A 2 -6.80 19.38 -40.05
N THR A 3 -7.18 20.63 -40.32
CA THR A 3 -6.51 21.84 -39.81
C THR A 3 -6.83 22.14 -38.34
N ARG A 4 -8.10 22.05 -37.92
CA ARG A 4 -8.51 22.35 -36.52
C ARG A 4 -7.83 21.43 -35.49
N ILE A 5 -7.56 20.17 -35.87
CA ILE A 5 -6.85 19.19 -35.02
C ILE A 5 -5.38 19.62 -34.79
N LYS A 6 -4.70 20.16 -35.82
CA LYS A 6 -3.31 20.65 -35.67
C LYS A 6 -3.23 21.81 -34.67
N TYR A 7 -4.12 22.80 -34.78
CA TYR A 7 -4.16 23.92 -33.84
C TYR A 7 -4.50 23.47 -32.41
N PHE A 8 -5.40 22.49 -32.24
CA PHE A 8 -5.71 21.93 -30.92
C PHE A 8 -4.49 21.23 -30.28
N ILE A 9 -3.75 20.43 -31.04
CA ILE A 9 -2.52 19.78 -30.57
C ILE A 9 -1.46 20.82 -30.19
N VAL A 10 -1.26 21.87 -31.00
CA VAL A 10 -0.32 22.96 -30.71
C VAL A 10 -0.73 23.72 -29.44
N LEU A 11 -2.01 24.06 -29.28
CA LEU A 11 -2.51 24.70 -28.05
C LEU A 11 -2.33 23.82 -26.81
N LEU A 12 -2.53 22.50 -26.95
CA LEU A 12 -2.35 21.55 -25.85
C LEU A 12 -0.87 21.38 -25.48
N LEU A 13 0.04 21.38 -26.45
CA LEU A 13 1.49 21.42 -26.22
C LEU A 13 1.94 22.72 -25.54
N ILE A 14 1.44 23.88 -25.99
CA ILE A 14 1.72 25.18 -25.35
C ILE A 14 1.20 25.18 -23.91
N ALA A 15 -0.03 24.69 -23.67
CA ALA A 15 -0.58 24.60 -22.32
C ALA A 15 0.25 23.67 -21.41
N VAL A 16 0.71 22.54 -21.93
CA VAL A 16 1.61 21.62 -21.20
C VAL A 16 2.96 22.28 -20.90
N LEU A 17 3.57 22.97 -21.87
CA LEU A 17 4.82 23.70 -21.66
C LEU A 17 4.68 24.82 -20.62
N VAL A 18 3.61 25.62 -20.68
CA VAL A 18 3.33 26.67 -19.67
C VAL A 18 3.08 26.06 -18.28
N ILE A 19 2.46 24.88 -18.18
CA ILE A 19 2.31 24.18 -16.90
C ILE A 19 3.66 23.68 -16.38
N ILE A 20 4.49 23.09 -17.23
CA ILE A 20 5.84 22.62 -16.87
C ILE A 20 6.72 23.79 -16.44
N GLU A 21 6.74 24.89 -17.19
CA GLU A 21 7.50 26.09 -16.90
C GLU A 21 7.03 26.76 -15.60
N LYS A 22 5.71 26.79 -15.35
CA LYS A 22 5.14 27.25 -14.09
C LYS A 22 5.48 26.35 -12.91
N GLU A 23 5.45 25.02 -13.06
CA GLU A 23 5.93 24.10 -12.00
C GLU A 23 7.44 24.29 -11.77
N ASN A 24 8.26 24.40 -12.82
CA ASN A 24 9.71 24.61 -12.73
C ASN A 24 10.08 25.94 -12.06
N HIS A 25 9.41 27.04 -12.40
CA HIS A 25 9.63 28.35 -11.77
C HIS A 25 9.16 28.38 -10.30
N VAL A 26 8.10 27.62 -9.94
CA VAL A 26 7.73 27.42 -8.53
C VAL A 26 8.79 26.58 -7.81
N ILE A 27 9.32 25.53 -8.44
CA ILE A 27 10.39 24.70 -7.88
C ILE A 27 11.66 25.51 -7.67
N SER A 28 12.13 26.29 -8.66
CA SER A 28 13.34 27.11 -8.54
C SER A 28 13.23 28.13 -7.40
N ARG A 29 12.12 28.90 -7.35
CA ARG A 29 11.88 29.91 -6.31
C ARG A 29 11.77 29.32 -4.89
N VAL A 30 11.27 28.09 -4.75
CA VAL A 30 11.28 27.35 -3.47
C VAL A 30 12.69 26.83 -3.15
N THR A 31 13.49 26.47 -4.15
CA THR A 31 14.88 26.01 -3.97
C THR A 31 15.78 27.14 -3.48
N GLU A 32 15.69 28.29 -4.13
CA GLU A 32 16.45 29.50 -3.83
C GLU A 32 16.20 29.94 -2.38
N LYS A 33 14.92 30.06 -1.97
CA LYS A 33 14.54 30.39 -0.59
C LYS A 33 14.86 29.31 0.45
N LEU A 34 15.09 28.06 0.06
CA LEU A 34 15.61 27.03 0.97
C LEU A 34 17.15 27.05 1.05
N SER A 35 17.82 27.43 -0.04
CA SER A 35 19.27 27.57 -0.13
C SER A 35 19.79 28.77 0.65
N GLU A 36 19.19 29.96 0.48
CA GLU A 36 19.55 31.17 1.23
C GLU A 36 19.47 30.95 2.75
N ASN A 37 18.41 30.28 3.21
CA ASN A 37 18.23 29.94 4.63
C ASN A 37 19.16 28.82 5.13
N SER A 38 19.81 28.06 4.25
CA SER A 38 20.78 27.02 4.63
C SER A 38 22.22 27.57 4.73
N ILE A 39 22.53 28.68 4.08
CA ILE A 39 23.90 29.24 4.02
C ILE A 39 24.25 30.05 5.28
N SER A 40 23.25 30.51 6.05
CA SER A 40 23.45 31.18 7.35
C SER A 40 23.68 30.21 8.54
N GLY A 41 23.77 28.90 8.29
CA GLY A 41 23.79 27.85 9.30
C GLY A 41 25.10 27.06 9.41
N LYS A 42 26.15 27.68 9.97
CA LYS A 42 27.42 27.07 10.45
C LYS A 42 28.10 26.02 9.53
N VAL A 43 29.21 26.46 8.92
CA VAL A 43 30.37 25.61 8.64
C VAL A 43 30.80 24.87 9.91
N PHE A 44 30.97 23.55 9.86
CA PHE A 44 31.89 22.83 10.73
C PHE A 44 32.45 21.58 10.02
N SER A 45 33.77 21.44 10.06
CA SER A 45 34.54 20.46 9.28
C SER A 45 34.50 19.05 9.87
N HIS A 46 34.81 18.06 9.02
CA HIS A 46 35.25 16.73 9.46
C HIS A 46 36.44 16.82 10.43
N ASN A 47 36.47 15.94 11.44
CA ASN A 47 37.65 15.18 11.88
C ASN A 47 37.28 14.14 12.94
N GLU A 48 37.49 12.86 12.61
CA GLU A 48 38.03 11.85 13.54
C GLU A 48 39.57 11.80 13.34
N PRO A 49 40.41 11.11 14.15
CA PRO A 49 40.08 10.09 15.17
C PRO A 49 40.80 10.27 16.53
N ASN A 50 40.44 9.46 17.55
CA ASN A 50 41.37 8.47 18.15
C ASN A 50 40.90 7.77 19.43
N SER A 51 41.33 6.51 19.54
CA SER A 51 41.23 5.61 20.70
C SER A 51 41.87 6.13 21.98
N ARG A 52 41.26 5.81 23.14
CA ARG A 52 41.96 5.55 24.43
C ARG A 52 41.10 4.71 25.39
N THR A 53 41.78 4.04 26.33
CA THR A 53 41.31 2.82 27.01
C THR A 53 41.10 2.99 28.52
N MET A 54 40.30 2.10 29.10
CA MET A 54 40.17 1.72 30.52
C MET A 54 39.49 2.68 31.52
N GLY A 55 38.69 2.08 32.42
CA GLY A 55 37.98 2.74 33.53
C GLY A 55 36.86 1.88 34.12
N SER A 56 37.19 0.69 34.65
CA SER A 56 36.21 -0.23 35.27
C SER A 56 35.86 0.15 36.70
N GLN A 57 34.57 0.12 37.07
CA GLN A 57 34.10 -0.35 38.40
C GLN A 57 32.73 -1.05 38.30
N ASN A 58 32.56 -2.10 39.12
CA ASN A 58 31.33 -2.88 39.34
C ASN A 58 30.34 -2.06 40.25
N SER A 59 29.10 -2.43 40.62
CA SER A 59 28.33 -3.70 40.73
C SER A 59 26.83 -3.32 40.91
N SER A 60 25.79 -4.17 41.05
CA SER A 60 25.55 -5.64 40.91
C SER A 60 24.03 -5.93 41.07
N SER A 61 23.49 -6.88 40.29
CA SER A 61 22.26 -7.67 40.58
C SER A 61 20.89 -6.91 40.56
N SER A 62 19.74 -7.51 40.18
CA SER A 62 19.37 -8.93 40.20
C SER A 62 18.42 -9.39 39.06
N THR A 63 18.62 -10.65 38.69
CA THR A 63 17.81 -11.59 37.91
C THR A 63 16.27 -11.51 37.96
N ALA A 64 15.62 -11.75 36.80
CA ALA A 64 14.57 -12.77 36.65
C ALA A 64 14.35 -13.10 35.14
N ALA A 65 14.71 -14.31 34.70
CA ALA A 65 14.43 -14.81 33.36
C ALA A 65 13.68 -16.15 33.46
N VAL A 66 12.47 -16.22 32.91
CA VAL A 66 11.68 -17.45 32.86
C VAL A 66 11.79 -18.06 31.47
N SER A 67 12.52 -19.16 31.37
CA SER A 67 12.46 -20.05 30.20
C SER A 67 11.26 -20.96 30.31
N MET A 68 10.52 -21.17 29.22
CA MET A 68 9.57 -22.27 29.10
C MET A 68 10.06 -23.23 28.02
N THR A 69 10.46 -24.42 28.46
CA THR A 69 10.85 -25.54 27.61
C THR A 69 9.64 -26.36 27.19
N SER A 70 9.69 -26.92 25.97
CA SER A 70 8.64 -27.77 25.42
C SER A 70 8.82 -29.21 25.91
N ASP A 71 7.89 -29.70 26.73
CA ASP A 71 7.74 -31.13 27.02
C ASP A 71 6.51 -31.68 26.27
N ARG A 72 6.75 -32.61 25.32
CA ARG A 72 5.70 -33.54 24.88
C ARG A 72 6.27 -34.91 24.56
N SER A 73 6.15 -35.79 25.54
CA SER A 73 6.48 -37.20 25.47
C SER A 73 5.50 -37.98 24.55
N SER A 74 6.05 -38.91 23.78
CA SER A 74 5.31 -39.93 23.00
C SER A 74 5.85 -41.32 23.35
N PRO A 75 5.00 -42.33 23.65
CA PRO A 75 5.48 -43.66 24.04
C PRO A 75 5.94 -44.49 22.83
N ARG A 76 6.99 -45.29 23.02
CA ARG A 76 7.33 -46.41 22.10
C ARG A 76 6.43 -47.61 22.39
N PRO A 77 5.87 -48.31 21.38
CA PRO A 77 5.25 -49.61 21.59
C PRO A 77 6.32 -50.68 21.84
N ARG A 78 6.07 -51.56 22.82
CA ARG A 78 6.84 -52.79 23.03
C ARG A 78 6.38 -53.86 22.04
N ALA A 79 7.30 -54.74 21.65
CA ALA A 79 6.97 -55.93 20.88
C ALA A 79 6.41 -57.00 21.82
N ASP A 80 5.31 -57.64 21.42
CA ASP A 80 4.81 -58.85 22.06
C ASP A 80 4.79 -60.03 21.09
N ARG A 81 5.09 -61.22 21.63
CA ARG A 81 5.02 -62.48 20.92
C ARG A 81 3.56 -62.92 20.81
N ASN A 82 3.08 -63.14 19.59
CA ASN A 82 2.48 -64.42 19.18
C ASN A 82 2.23 -64.41 17.67
N GLY A 83 2.61 -65.50 16.99
CA GLY A 83 2.44 -65.59 15.55
C GLY A 83 0.99 -65.84 15.17
N THR A 84 0.54 -65.29 14.04
CA THR A 84 0.25 -66.07 12.82
C THR A 84 -0.36 -65.19 11.70
N VAL A 85 -0.27 -65.72 10.47
CA VAL A 85 -1.14 -65.44 9.29
C VAL A 85 -0.85 -64.24 8.35
N ARG A 86 -0.74 -64.62 7.06
CA ARG A 86 -0.95 -63.90 5.79
C ARG A 86 0.07 -62.87 5.28
N ALA A 87 0.74 -63.30 4.21
CA ALA A 87 1.32 -62.42 3.20
C ALA A 87 0.24 -61.55 2.53
N ALA A 88 0.46 -60.23 2.52
CA ALA A 88 -0.28 -59.28 1.70
C ALA A 88 0.58 -58.86 0.50
N ARG A 89 0.03 -59.01 -0.71
CA ARG A 89 0.68 -58.65 -1.99
C ARG A 89 1.19 -57.19 -1.97
N ARG A 90 2.41 -56.95 -2.46
CA ARG A 90 2.85 -55.60 -2.85
C ARG A 90 1.87 -55.04 -3.89
N LEU A 91 1.15 -53.98 -3.54
CA LEU A 91 0.45 -53.16 -4.51
C LEU A 91 1.48 -52.29 -5.24
N VAL A 92 1.59 -52.48 -6.55
CA VAL A 92 2.35 -51.58 -7.43
C VAL A 92 1.59 -50.26 -7.52
N PRO A 93 2.24 -49.09 -7.32
CA PRO A 93 1.57 -47.81 -7.55
C PRO A 93 1.24 -47.68 -9.04
N HIS A 94 -0.05 -47.67 -9.37
CA HIS A 94 -0.48 -47.40 -10.73
C HIS A 94 -0.12 -45.94 -11.05
N GLN A 95 0.79 -45.71 -12.00
CA GLN A 95 1.02 -44.37 -12.52
C GLN A 95 -0.28 -43.89 -13.15
N THR A 96 -0.91 -42.89 -12.55
CA THR A 96 -1.92 -42.08 -13.21
C THR A 96 -1.17 -40.97 -13.95
N ASN A 97 -1.28 -40.96 -15.28
CA ASN A 97 -0.75 -39.87 -16.09
C ASN A 97 -1.48 -38.58 -15.68
N ALA A 98 -0.79 -37.74 -14.91
CA ALA A 98 -1.25 -36.39 -14.64
C ALA A 98 -1.21 -35.62 -15.95
N SER A 99 -2.37 -35.49 -16.62
CA SER A 99 -2.53 -34.61 -17.76
C SER A 99 -1.96 -33.24 -17.40
N SER A 100 -0.97 -32.81 -18.19
CA SER A 100 -0.22 -31.58 -17.98
C SER A 100 -1.14 -30.36 -18.19
N VAL A 101 -1.88 -30.00 -17.14
CA VAL A 101 -2.46 -28.67 -17.04
C VAL A 101 -1.28 -27.69 -17.09
N PRO A 102 -1.20 -26.78 -18.08
CA PRO A 102 -0.11 -25.81 -18.12
C PRO A 102 -0.13 -25.01 -16.81
N PRO A 103 1.02 -24.82 -16.15
CA PRO A 103 1.06 -24.16 -14.85
C PRO A 103 0.41 -22.78 -14.97
N LYS A 104 -0.65 -22.57 -14.19
CA LYS A 104 -1.41 -21.32 -14.19
C LYS A 104 -0.42 -20.18 -13.91
N PRO A 105 -0.37 -19.11 -14.74
CA PRO A 105 0.63 -18.06 -14.57
C PRO A 105 0.55 -17.48 -13.16
N SER A 106 1.72 -17.31 -12.51
CA SER A 106 1.79 -16.95 -11.09
C SER A 106 1.05 -15.63 -10.84
N ARG A 107 0.06 -15.65 -9.95
CA ARG A 107 -0.70 -14.47 -9.50
C ARG A 107 0.26 -13.42 -8.94
N LYS A 108 0.39 -12.27 -9.58
CA LYS A 108 1.20 -11.15 -9.08
C LYS A 108 0.46 -10.39 -7.98
N HIS A 109 1.21 -9.85 -7.02
CA HIS A 109 0.69 -9.12 -5.87
C HIS A 109 1.39 -7.77 -5.76
N ILE A 110 0.81 -6.76 -6.39
CA ILE A 110 1.42 -5.44 -6.53
C ILE A 110 1.07 -4.56 -5.33
N VAL A 111 2.06 -3.98 -4.67
CA VAL A 111 1.87 -3.01 -3.59
C VAL A 111 2.39 -1.66 -4.06
N LEU A 112 1.48 -0.73 -4.36
CA LEU A 112 1.80 0.63 -4.75
C LEU A 112 2.00 1.48 -3.49
N LEU A 113 3.26 1.53 -3.03
CA LEU A 113 3.68 2.17 -1.79
C LEU A 113 4.16 3.60 -2.08
N THR A 114 3.73 4.57 -1.27
CA THR A 114 3.98 5.99 -1.56
C THR A 114 3.51 6.91 -0.41
N THR A 115 3.44 8.23 -0.65
CA THR A 115 2.79 9.21 0.22
C THR A 115 1.74 10.04 -0.54
N THR A 116 0.94 10.86 0.15
CA THR A 116 -0.11 11.66 -0.50
C THR A 116 0.46 12.79 -1.37
N ARG A 117 -0.09 12.92 -2.60
CA ARG A 117 0.26 13.86 -3.70
C ARG A 117 1.46 13.50 -4.61
N THR A 118 1.97 12.28 -4.53
CA THR A 118 3.02 11.74 -5.43
C THR A 118 2.57 11.36 -6.85
N GLY A 119 1.27 11.38 -7.15
CA GLY A 119 0.72 10.86 -8.42
C GLY A 119 0.22 9.41 -8.35
N SER A 120 0.32 8.76 -7.19
CA SER A 120 -0.12 7.37 -6.98
C SER A 120 -1.57 7.04 -7.32
N SER A 121 -2.50 8.01 -7.26
CA SER A 121 -3.88 7.80 -7.74
C SER A 121 -3.98 7.74 -9.27
N PHE A 122 -3.10 8.41 -10.00
CA PHE A 122 -3.01 8.33 -11.46
C PHE A 122 -2.36 7.00 -11.87
N ILE A 123 -1.26 6.61 -11.21
CA ILE A 123 -0.61 5.31 -11.50
C ILE A 123 -1.51 4.13 -11.11
N GLY A 124 -2.20 4.21 -9.98
CA GLY A 124 -3.20 3.22 -9.56
C GLY A 124 -4.34 3.02 -10.55
N GLU A 125 -4.65 4.03 -11.38
CA GLU A 125 -5.68 3.93 -12.39
C GLU A 125 -5.30 2.99 -13.53
N PHE A 126 -4.03 2.89 -13.93
CA PHE A 126 -3.61 1.92 -14.96
C PHE A 126 -3.89 0.48 -14.53
N PHE A 127 -3.65 0.15 -13.25
CA PHE A 127 -4.05 -1.14 -12.68
C PHE A 127 -5.57 -1.30 -12.68
N ASN A 128 -6.31 -0.26 -12.27
CA ASN A 128 -7.77 -0.28 -12.19
C ASN A 128 -8.48 -0.47 -13.55
N GLN A 129 -7.86 -0.08 -14.66
CA GLN A 129 -8.41 -0.25 -16.02
C GLN A 129 -8.13 -1.64 -16.62
N HIS A 130 -7.23 -2.44 -16.02
CA HIS A 130 -6.89 -3.76 -16.53
C HIS A 130 -7.89 -4.81 -16.02
N LYS A 131 -8.64 -5.46 -16.92
CA LYS A 131 -9.72 -6.41 -16.54
C LYS A 131 -9.23 -7.58 -15.68
N GLY A 132 -7.97 -8.01 -15.82
CA GLY A 132 -7.36 -9.02 -14.96
C GLY A 132 -6.96 -8.55 -13.54
N MET A 133 -7.16 -7.27 -13.17
CA MET A 133 -6.79 -6.75 -11.83
C MET A 133 -7.94 -6.77 -10.84
N PHE A 134 -7.61 -7.15 -9.60
CA PHE A 134 -8.28 -6.63 -8.42
C PHE A 134 -7.47 -5.46 -7.85
N TYR A 135 -7.85 -4.23 -8.20
CA TYR A 135 -7.24 -3.02 -7.64
C TYR A 135 -7.99 -2.52 -6.39
N LEU A 136 -7.28 -2.21 -5.31
CA LEU A 136 -7.86 -1.71 -4.05
C LEU A 136 -7.21 -0.38 -3.62
N PHE A 137 -8.04 0.65 -3.44
CA PHE A 137 -7.60 2.02 -3.16
C PHE A 137 -7.51 2.29 -1.65
N GLU A 138 -6.30 2.41 -1.11
CA GLU A 138 -6.03 2.85 0.28
C GLU A 138 -6.87 2.17 1.39
N PRO A 139 -6.97 0.83 1.44
CA PRO A 139 -7.82 0.12 2.43
C PRO A 139 -7.43 0.45 3.88
N PHE A 140 -6.13 0.70 4.13
CA PHE A 140 -5.58 1.09 5.43
C PHE A 140 -6.06 2.44 5.96
N TRP A 141 -6.88 3.20 5.21
CA TRP A 141 -7.57 4.39 5.73
C TRP A 141 -8.38 4.07 6.99
N HIS A 142 -9.00 2.89 7.00
CA HIS A 142 -9.76 2.36 8.13
C HIS A 142 -8.87 2.04 9.33
N VAL A 143 -7.81 1.25 9.12
CA VAL A 143 -6.84 0.90 10.16
C VAL A 143 -6.22 2.15 10.83
N GLU A 144 -5.83 3.16 10.04
CA GLU A 144 -5.31 4.42 10.59
C GLU A 144 -6.36 5.19 11.41
N ARG A 145 -7.63 5.15 10.98
CA ARG A 145 -8.74 5.84 11.65
C ARG A 145 -9.09 5.18 12.97
N THR A 146 -9.33 3.87 12.99
CA THR A 146 -9.67 3.10 14.21
C THR A 146 -8.59 3.27 15.28
N VAL A 147 -7.31 3.20 14.91
CA VAL A 147 -6.20 3.36 15.86
C VAL A 147 -6.09 4.79 16.40
N LYS A 148 -6.39 5.82 15.59
CA LYS A 148 -6.45 7.21 16.08
C LYS A 148 -7.64 7.44 17.03
N LEU A 149 -8.77 6.79 16.77
CA LEU A 149 -9.97 6.86 17.62
C LEU A 149 -9.79 6.10 18.94
N ALA A 150 -8.99 5.03 18.95
CA ALA A 150 -8.57 4.33 20.17
C ALA A 150 -7.59 5.15 21.05
N GLY A 151 -7.21 6.37 20.65
CA GLY A 151 -6.46 7.31 21.47
C GLY A 151 -4.93 7.13 21.45
N PRO A 152 -4.17 8.13 21.93
CA PRO A 152 -2.71 8.17 21.78
C PRO A 152 -1.92 7.12 22.58
N TYR A 153 -2.58 6.36 23.47
CA TYR A 153 -1.95 5.39 24.37
C TYR A 153 -2.04 3.93 23.92
N THR A 154 -2.81 3.60 22.88
CA THR A 154 -3.24 2.21 22.62
C THR A 154 -2.40 1.41 21.62
N ALA A 155 -1.50 2.04 20.85
CA ALA A 155 -0.61 1.30 19.94
C ALA A 155 0.77 1.96 19.77
N SER A 156 1.82 1.22 20.15
CA SER A 156 3.20 1.50 19.70
C SER A 156 3.28 1.48 18.16
N ALA A 157 4.18 2.28 17.58
CA ALA A 157 4.44 2.28 16.13
C ALA A 157 4.79 0.87 15.60
N THR A 158 5.41 0.02 16.43
CA THR A 158 5.69 -1.39 16.12
C THR A 158 4.41 -2.22 16.02
N ALA A 159 3.48 -2.06 16.97
CA ALA A 159 2.18 -2.76 16.96
C ALA A 159 1.33 -2.35 15.76
N LEU A 160 1.27 -1.05 15.44
CA LEU A 160 0.59 -0.56 14.25
C LEU A 160 1.21 -1.12 12.95
N SER A 161 2.53 -1.26 12.89
CA SER A 161 3.22 -1.84 11.72
C SER A 161 2.91 -3.34 11.55
N ILE A 162 2.76 -4.08 12.66
CA ILE A 162 2.28 -5.47 12.67
C ILE A 162 0.86 -5.56 12.10
N VAL A 163 -0.07 -4.71 12.55
CA VAL A 163 -1.45 -4.70 12.03
C VAL A 163 -1.48 -4.37 10.53
N TYR A 164 -0.71 -3.37 10.08
CA TYR A 164 -0.62 -3.06 8.65
C TYR A 164 -0.08 -4.22 7.82
N ARG A 165 0.96 -4.92 8.30
CA ARG A 165 1.55 -6.10 7.65
C ARG A 165 0.54 -7.23 7.52
N ASP A 166 -0.17 -7.55 8.61
CA ASP A 166 -1.07 -8.71 8.65
C ASP A 166 -2.33 -8.45 7.82
N VAL A 167 -2.92 -7.25 7.89
CA VAL A 167 -4.03 -6.86 7.02
C VAL A 167 -3.58 -6.79 5.54
N LEU A 168 -2.35 -6.33 5.24
CA LEU A 168 -1.84 -6.38 3.87
C LEU A 168 -1.75 -7.82 3.35
N ARG A 169 -1.21 -8.73 4.15
CA ARG A 169 -1.07 -10.15 3.81
C ARG A 169 -2.44 -10.78 3.50
N GLN A 170 -3.43 -10.58 4.38
CA GLN A 170 -4.79 -11.08 4.18
C GLN A 170 -5.43 -10.51 2.91
N LEU A 171 -5.34 -9.20 2.68
CA LEU A 171 -5.91 -8.56 1.48
C LEU A 171 -5.23 -9.02 0.17
N LEU A 172 -3.93 -9.28 0.17
CA LEU A 172 -3.22 -9.86 -0.98
C LEU A 172 -3.68 -11.30 -1.27
N LEU A 173 -4.01 -12.06 -0.23
CA LEU A 173 -4.60 -13.41 -0.31
C LEU A 173 -6.12 -13.39 -0.60
N CYS A 174 -6.69 -12.23 -0.93
CA CYS A 174 -8.11 -11.99 -1.14
C CYS A 174 -9.04 -12.20 0.08
N ASP A 175 -8.52 -12.30 1.30
CA ASP A 175 -9.33 -12.24 2.53
C ASP A 175 -9.73 -10.79 2.83
N VAL A 176 -10.75 -10.31 2.10
CA VAL A 176 -11.35 -8.98 2.28
C VAL A 176 -12.15 -8.84 3.59
N PRO A 177 -12.85 -9.87 4.11
CA PRO A 177 -13.49 -9.82 5.43
C PRO A 177 -12.56 -9.43 6.59
N SER A 178 -11.26 -9.75 6.52
CA SER A 178 -10.25 -9.30 7.51
C SER A 178 -10.23 -7.77 7.74
N LEU A 179 -10.64 -6.96 6.76
CA LEU A 179 -10.73 -5.51 6.90
C LEU A 179 -11.92 -5.07 7.79
N GLY A 180 -12.92 -5.94 7.97
CA GLY A 180 -14.18 -5.64 8.65
C GLY A 180 -14.02 -5.12 10.08
N GLY A 181 -13.02 -5.62 10.81
CA GLY A 181 -12.71 -5.18 12.18
C GLY A 181 -12.21 -3.73 12.30
N PHE A 182 -11.93 -3.06 11.18
CA PHE A 182 -11.52 -1.66 11.13
C PHE A 182 -12.58 -0.74 10.51
N LEU A 183 -13.72 -1.30 10.05
CA LEU A 183 -14.78 -0.52 9.42
C LEU A 183 -15.73 0.08 10.48
N GLU A 184 -16.11 1.33 10.25
CA GLU A 184 -17.04 2.08 11.10
C GLU A 184 -18.26 2.52 10.27
N PRO A 185 -19.49 2.10 10.62
CA PRO A 185 -19.82 1.10 11.64
C PRO A 185 -19.32 -0.32 11.27
N PRO A 186 -19.19 -1.23 12.26
CA PRO A 186 -18.85 -2.62 12.01
C PRO A 186 -19.81 -3.29 11.01
N PRO A 187 -19.33 -4.15 10.08
CA PRO A 187 -20.18 -4.81 9.12
C PRO A 187 -21.16 -5.79 9.79
N GLN A 188 -22.42 -5.74 9.39
CA GLN A 188 -23.43 -6.76 9.77
C GLN A 188 -23.49 -7.79 8.64
N GLU A 189 -23.36 -9.08 8.95
CA GLU A 189 -23.36 -10.17 7.95
C GLU A 189 -22.38 -9.94 6.78
N HIS A 190 -21.21 -9.37 7.10
CA HIS A 190 -20.17 -8.92 6.16
C HIS A 190 -20.60 -7.79 5.20
N VAL A 191 -21.77 -7.17 5.38
CA VAL A 191 -22.27 -6.05 4.56
C VAL A 191 -21.84 -4.70 5.16
N THR A 192 -21.35 -3.79 4.32
CA THR A 192 -20.91 -2.45 4.72
C THR A 192 -21.15 -1.39 3.64
N GLY A 193 -21.66 -0.22 4.05
CA GLY A 193 -21.68 0.98 3.22
C GLY A 193 -20.40 1.82 3.30
N ALA A 194 -19.49 1.51 4.25
CA ALA A 194 -18.46 2.44 4.72
C ALA A 194 -17.09 2.29 4.03
N LEU A 195 -16.92 1.40 3.05
CA LEU A 195 -15.60 1.20 2.42
C LEU A 195 -15.11 2.45 1.68
N PHE A 196 -14.15 3.15 2.30
CA PHE A 196 -13.43 4.31 1.75
C PHE A 196 -13.11 4.15 0.27
N ARG A 197 -13.71 5.03 -0.55
CA ARG A 197 -13.49 5.11 -2.01
C ARG A 197 -13.68 3.78 -2.76
N ARG A 198 -14.61 2.91 -2.35
CA ARG A 198 -15.03 1.70 -3.11
C ARG A 198 -15.10 1.93 -4.63
N GLY A 199 -15.74 3.02 -5.05
CA GLY A 199 -15.90 3.39 -6.47
C GLY A 199 -14.61 3.72 -7.24
N SER A 200 -13.44 3.70 -6.59
CA SER A 200 -12.11 3.76 -7.22
C SER A 200 -11.54 2.37 -7.56
N SER A 201 -12.31 1.31 -7.35
CA SER A 201 -12.04 -0.06 -7.79
C SER A 201 -13.15 -0.52 -8.74
N GLN A 202 -12.82 -0.81 -10.01
CA GLN A 202 -13.80 -1.36 -10.96
C GLN A 202 -14.30 -2.74 -10.50
N ALA A 203 -13.41 -3.59 -9.98
CA ALA A 203 -13.75 -4.93 -9.52
C ALA A 203 -14.74 -4.95 -8.31
N LEU A 204 -14.86 -3.86 -7.55
CA LEU A 204 -15.87 -3.69 -6.49
C LEU A 204 -17.17 -3.03 -6.98
N CYS A 205 -17.23 -2.65 -8.26
CA CYS A 205 -18.38 -2.10 -8.98
C CYS A 205 -18.81 -3.02 -10.13
N GLU A 206 -18.47 -4.31 -10.05
CA GLU A 206 -18.79 -5.37 -10.99
C GLU A 206 -19.22 -6.61 -10.22
N GLU A 207 -19.96 -7.51 -10.87
CA GLU A 207 -20.30 -8.81 -10.28
C GLU A 207 -19.03 -9.61 -9.93
N PRO A 208 -19.01 -10.36 -8.80
CA PRO A 208 -20.09 -10.53 -7.82
C PRO A 208 -20.19 -9.41 -6.77
N ALA A 209 -19.23 -8.49 -6.68
CA ALA A 209 -19.16 -7.49 -5.61
C ALA A 209 -20.20 -6.36 -5.72
N CYS A 210 -20.77 -6.16 -6.92
CA CYS A 210 -21.84 -5.21 -7.22
C CYS A 210 -23.15 -5.94 -7.52
N GLY A 211 -23.63 -6.73 -6.54
CA GLY A 211 -24.93 -7.37 -6.66
C GLY A 211 -26.02 -6.33 -6.94
N GLY A 212 -26.69 -6.48 -8.08
CA GLY A 212 -27.92 -5.73 -8.38
C GLY A 212 -29.12 -6.45 -7.81
N GLY A 213 -29.90 -5.77 -6.97
CA GLY A 213 -31.14 -6.32 -6.41
C GLY A 213 -32.07 -6.91 -7.47
N ALA A 214 -32.63 -8.08 -7.15
CA ALA A 214 -33.53 -8.83 -8.03
C ALA A 214 -34.74 -7.97 -8.43
N GLY A 215 -34.74 -7.47 -9.68
CA GLY A 215 -35.77 -6.56 -10.19
C GLY A 215 -35.26 -5.62 -11.28
N GLY A 216 -33.98 -5.25 -11.23
CA GLY A 216 -33.30 -4.67 -12.39
C GLY A 216 -33.02 -5.76 -13.42
N ARG A 217 -33.76 -5.80 -14.53
CA ARG A 217 -33.44 -6.67 -15.68
C ARG A 217 -31.94 -6.58 -15.95
N ALA A 218 -31.28 -7.74 -16.03
CA ALA A 218 -29.89 -7.80 -16.47
C ALA A 218 -29.78 -7.03 -17.79
N SER A 219 -29.13 -5.87 -17.74
CA SER A 219 -28.86 -5.04 -18.90
C SER A 219 -27.81 -5.76 -19.72
N SER A 220 -28.26 -6.75 -20.49
CA SER A 220 -27.48 -7.44 -21.52
C SER A 220 -27.09 -6.52 -22.67
N SER A 221 -27.42 -5.23 -22.61
CA SER A 221 -26.53 -4.17 -23.08
C SER A 221 -25.25 -4.19 -22.20
N SER A 222 -24.17 -4.88 -22.56
CA SER A 222 -23.54 -4.76 -23.89
C SER A 222 -23.91 -3.45 -24.60
N SER A 223 -23.88 -2.34 -23.86
CA SER A 223 -23.69 -1.04 -24.45
C SER A 223 -22.28 -1.04 -25.04
N SER A 224 -22.19 -1.59 -26.24
CA SER A 224 -21.23 -1.26 -27.27
C SER A 224 -21.41 0.21 -27.66
N SER A 225 -21.35 1.10 -26.66
CA SER A 225 -21.19 2.53 -26.84
C SER A 225 -19.83 2.72 -27.49
N THR A 226 -19.86 2.85 -28.81
CA THR A 226 -18.81 3.40 -29.67
C THR A 226 -18.50 4.82 -29.19
N GLY A 227 -17.73 4.89 -28.11
CA GLY A 227 -17.52 6.10 -27.33
C GLY A 227 -16.92 5.74 -25.97
N SER A 228 -15.60 5.94 -25.83
CA SER A 228 -14.84 5.70 -24.61
C SER A 228 -15.12 6.79 -23.54
N THR A 229 -16.37 6.92 -23.12
CA THR A 229 -16.76 7.81 -22.02
C THR A 229 -16.58 7.09 -20.70
N ARG A 230 -15.37 7.19 -20.14
CA ARG A 230 -14.97 6.72 -18.81
C ARG A 230 -16.09 6.93 -17.78
N GLU A 231 -16.63 5.83 -17.23
CA GLU A 231 -17.63 5.88 -16.16
C GLU A 231 -17.06 6.64 -14.95
N ARG A 232 -17.54 7.86 -14.71
CA ARG A 232 -16.99 8.76 -13.69
C ARG A 232 -17.27 8.25 -12.27
N PHE A 233 -18.33 7.45 -12.08
CA PHE A 233 -18.75 6.89 -10.81
C PHE A 233 -19.31 5.46 -10.99
N PRO A 234 -18.48 4.44 -11.29
CA PRO A 234 -18.94 3.13 -11.76
C PRO A 234 -20.00 2.49 -10.84
N CYS A 235 -19.72 2.40 -9.54
CA CYS A 235 -20.66 1.83 -8.56
C CYS A 235 -22.01 2.57 -8.49
N ARG A 236 -22.02 3.91 -8.72
CA ARG A 236 -23.26 4.70 -8.70
C ARG A 236 -24.04 4.52 -10.00
N MET A 237 -23.34 4.51 -11.14
CA MET A 237 -23.96 4.31 -12.45
C MET A 237 -24.57 2.92 -12.58
N ARG A 238 -23.91 1.90 -12.00
CA ARG A 238 -24.36 0.51 -11.95
C ARG A 238 -25.30 0.20 -10.77
N ARG A 239 -25.62 1.21 -9.94
CA ARG A 239 -26.53 1.12 -8.77
C ARG A 239 -26.19 -0.02 -7.80
N CYS A 240 -24.91 -0.25 -7.52
CA CYS A 240 -24.51 -1.29 -6.57
C CYS A 240 -25.11 -1.06 -5.19
N GLU A 241 -25.61 -2.11 -4.56
CA GLU A 241 -26.01 -2.11 -3.15
C GLU A 241 -24.80 -1.98 -2.21
N ALA A 242 -25.03 -2.03 -0.89
CA ALA A 242 -23.96 -2.06 0.10
C ALA A 242 -22.96 -3.21 -0.17
N LEU A 243 -21.67 -3.01 0.13
CA LEU A 243 -20.66 -3.99 -0.24
C LEU A 243 -20.69 -5.17 0.74
N ASN A 244 -20.94 -6.37 0.24
CA ASN A 244 -20.66 -7.59 1.00
C ASN A 244 -19.16 -7.94 0.83
N LEU A 245 -18.43 -8.02 1.95
CA LEU A 245 -16.99 -8.30 1.96
C LEU A 245 -16.64 -9.72 1.48
N THR A 246 -17.55 -10.69 1.62
CA THR A 246 -17.40 -12.03 1.04
C THR A 246 -17.47 -11.98 -0.49
N LEU A 247 -18.41 -11.21 -1.05
CA LEU A 247 -18.49 -11.02 -2.50
C LEU A 247 -17.30 -10.19 -3.03
N ALA A 248 -16.76 -9.28 -2.23
CA ALA A 248 -15.50 -8.59 -2.54
C ALA A 248 -14.30 -9.56 -2.59
N ALA A 249 -14.23 -10.53 -1.66
CA ALA A 249 -13.22 -11.59 -1.68
C ALA A 249 -13.36 -12.48 -2.92
N GLN A 250 -14.59 -12.89 -3.30
CA GLN A 250 -14.84 -13.62 -4.54
C GLN A 250 -14.42 -12.82 -5.78
N ALA A 251 -14.79 -11.53 -5.85
CA ALA A 251 -14.38 -10.63 -6.92
C ALA A 251 -12.85 -10.46 -6.99
N CYS A 252 -12.14 -10.57 -5.88
CA CYS A 252 -10.67 -10.64 -5.86
C CYS A 252 -10.15 -11.97 -6.42
N LEU A 253 -10.65 -13.10 -5.92
CA LEU A 253 -10.22 -14.44 -6.34
C LEU A 253 -10.38 -14.68 -7.85
N LEU A 254 -11.44 -14.13 -8.45
CA LEU A 254 -11.73 -14.22 -9.89
C LEU A 254 -10.76 -13.45 -10.80
N ARG A 255 -10.00 -12.48 -10.27
CA ARG A 255 -9.03 -11.69 -11.05
C ARG A 255 -7.67 -12.38 -11.08
N GLU A 256 -6.89 -12.13 -12.13
CA GLU A 256 -5.60 -12.79 -12.36
C GLU A 256 -4.50 -12.31 -11.42
N HIS A 257 -4.47 -11.02 -11.08
CA HIS A 257 -3.50 -10.43 -10.14
C HIS A 257 -4.17 -9.41 -9.19
N VAL A 258 -3.48 -9.04 -8.11
CA VAL A 258 -3.93 -8.07 -7.11
C VAL A 258 -3.05 -6.82 -7.15
N ALA A 259 -3.64 -5.63 -6.97
CA ALA A 259 -2.91 -4.39 -6.81
C ALA A 259 -3.49 -3.55 -5.65
N ILE A 260 -2.71 -3.33 -4.58
CA ILE A 260 -3.13 -2.53 -3.43
C ILE A 260 -2.32 -1.24 -3.38
N LYS A 261 -3.01 -0.09 -3.42
CA LYS A 261 -2.39 1.22 -3.18
C LYS A 261 -2.42 1.57 -1.69
N THR A 262 -1.32 2.04 -1.13
CA THR A 262 -1.27 2.57 0.24
C THR A 262 -0.36 3.79 0.38
N VAL A 263 -0.79 4.74 1.23
CA VAL A 263 -0.02 5.94 1.63
C VAL A 263 0.36 5.93 3.13
N ARG A 264 0.12 4.80 3.81
CA ARG A 264 0.10 4.69 5.28
C ARG A 264 1.19 3.79 5.84
N ILE A 265 1.58 2.79 5.06
CA ILE A 265 2.76 1.97 5.38
C ILE A 265 3.99 2.82 5.04
N ARG A 266 4.89 3.00 6.01
CA ARG A 266 6.11 3.82 5.88
C ARG A 266 7.39 3.02 6.16
N ASN A 267 7.27 1.96 6.96
CA ASN A 267 8.37 1.08 7.32
C ASN A 267 8.43 -0.10 6.31
N LEU A 268 9.28 0.02 5.29
CA LEU A 268 9.49 -1.04 4.28
C LEU A 268 9.95 -2.38 4.89
N PRO A 269 10.95 -2.43 5.79
CA PRO A 269 11.37 -3.67 6.47
C PRO A 269 10.24 -4.51 7.09
N THR A 270 9.17 -3.89 7.59
CA THR A 270 8.03 -4.64 8.17
C THR A 270 7.21 -5.43 7.14
N LEU A 271 7.37 -5.13 5.84
CA LEU A 271 6.77 -5.90 4.76
C LEU A 271 7.55 -7.15 4.37
N ARG A 272 8.75 -7.40 4.93
CA ARG A 272 9.57 -8.57 4.63
C ARG A 272 8.77 -9.87 4.74
N ALA A 273 8.06 -10.10 5.84
CA ALA A 273 7.25 -11.30 6.04
C ALA A 273 6.01 -11.42 5.13
N VAL A 274 5.70 -10.39 4.33
CA VAL A 274 4.68 -10.44 3.26
C VAL A 274 5.34 -10.80 1.92
N VAL A 275 6.55 -10.29 1.66
CA VAL A 275 7.36 -10.61 0.47
C VAL A 275 7.89 -12.05 0.54
N ASP A 276 8.30 -12.50 1.73
CA ASP A 276 8.84 -13.84 2.00
C ASP A 276 7.72 -14.92 2.13
N ASP A 277 6.44 -14.58 1.97
CA ASP A 277 5.34 -15.57 2.00
C ASP A 277 5.33 -16.37 0.68
N PRO A 278 5.58 -17.69 0.70
CA PRO A 278 5.69 -18.49 -0.53
C PRO A 278 4.37 -18.59 -1.33
N ARG A 279 3.25 -18.11 -0.79
CA ARG A 279 1.96 -18.02 -1.49
C ARG A 279 1.81 -16.74 -2.31
N LEU A 280 2.71 -15.76 -2.16
CA LEU A 280 2.59 -14.42 -2.72
C LEU A 280 3.79 -14.04 -3.61
N ASP A 281 3.58 -13.89 -4.91
CA ASP A 281 4.55 -13.22 -5.80
C ASP A 281 4.42 -11.69 -5.67
N VAL A 282 5.03 -11.12 -4.63
CA VAL A 282 4.92 -9.68 -4.30
C VAL A 282 5.83 -8.82 -5.18
N LYS A 283 5.31 -7.67 -5.62
CA LYS A 283 6.07 -6.62 -6.31
C LYS A 283 5.72 -5.26 -5.69
N ILE A 284 6.69 -4.64 -5.02
CA ILE A 284 6.51 -3.31 -4.42
C ILE A 284 6.91 -2.26 -5.45
N ILE A 285 6.01 -1.33 -5.74
CA ILE A 285 6.28 -0.15 -6.57
C ILE A 285 6.31 1.06 -5.64
N GLN A 286 7.50 1.55 -5.32
CA GLN A 286 7.69 2.74 -4.50
C GLN A 286 7.61 3.99 -5.38
N LEU A 287 6.61 4.84 -5.17
CA LEU A 287 6.49 6.12 -5.88
C LEU A 287 6.98 7.28 -5.01
N VAL A 288 8.05 7.92 -5.48
CA VAL A 288 8.64 9.14 -4.92
C VAL A 288 8.37 10.31 -5.86
N ARG A 289 8.12 11.50 -5.32
CA ARG A 289 8.02 12.77 -6.06
C ARG A 289 8.75 13.84 -5.26
N ASP A 290 9.32 14.82 -5.95
CA ASP A 290 9.93 16.02 -5.35
C ASP A 290 9.06 16.58 -4.19
N PRO A 291 9.61 16.68 -2.95
CA PRO A 291 8.88 17.18 -1.80
C PRO A 291 8.34 18.60 -1.97
N ARG A 292 9.01 19.47 -2.76
CA ARG A 292 8.59 20.84 -3.07
C ARG A 292 7.31 20.82 -3.92
N ALA A 293 7.26 19.95 -4.93
CA ALA A 293 6.08 19.76 -5.76
C ALA A 293 4.92 19.11 -4.96
N VAL A 294 5.24 18.20 -4.03
CA VAL A 294 4.25 17.63 -3.09
C VAL A 294 3.70 18.70 -2.16
N LEU A 295 4.52 19.58 -1.60
CA LEU A 295 4.10 20.72 -0.79
C LEU A 295 3.19 21.67 -1.59
N ALA A 296 3.67 22.18 -2.73
CA ALA A 296 2.91 23.11 -3.58
C ALA A 296 1.54 22.52 -3.95
N SER A 297 1.48 21.21 -4.21
CA SER A 297 0.22 20.52 -4.48
C SER A 297 -0.67 20.29 -3.25
N ARG A 298 -0.10 20.18 -2.04
CA ARG A 298 -0.88 20.09 -0.80
C ARG A 298 -1.46 21.44 -0.38
N MET A 299 -0.74 22.54 -0.57
CA MET A 299 -1.25 23.91 -0.31
C MET A 299 -2.58 24.13 -1.07
N VAL A 300 -2.60 23.83 -2.38
CA VAL A 300 -3.81 23.97 -3.21
C VAL A 300 -4.91 22.96 -2.85
N ALA A 301 -4.56 21.72 -2.49
CA ALA A 301 -5.52 20.65 -2.27
C ALA A 301 -6.07 20.56 -0.82
N MET A 302 -5.43 21.24 0.13
CA MET A 302 -5.71 21.20 1.56
C MET A 302 -5.49 22.58 2.21
N PRO A 303 -6.10 23.67 1.69
CA PRO A 303 -5.73 25.05 2.05
C PRO A 303 -5.75 25.30 3.55
N GLY A 304 -6.84 24.92 4.24
CA GLY A 304 -6.98 25.06 5.70
C GLY A 304 -5.97 24.30 6.57
N GLN A 305 -5.12 23.46 5.98
CA GLN A 305 -4.01 22.80 6.69
C GLN A 305 -2.63 23.36 6.33
N TYR A 306 -2.58 24.37 5.47
CA TYR A 306 -1.38 24.95 4.87
C TYR A 306 -1.46 26.49 4.74
N GLU A 307 -2.41 27.14 5.41
CA GLU A 307 -2.63 28.61 5.33
C GLU A 307 -1.38 29.42 5.68
N ALA A 308 -0.66 29.04 6.73
CA ALA A 308 0.60 29.67 7.12
C ALA A 308 1.70 29.54 6.04
N TRP A 309 1.71 28.44 5.28
CA TRP A 309 2.60 28.25 4.13
C TRP A 309 2.20 29.13 2.94
N GLU A 310 0.89 29.35 2.73
CA GLU A 310 0.38 30.23 1.70
C GLU A 310 0.62 31.70 2.03
N LYS A 311 0.42 32.09 3.30
CA LYS A 311 0.81 33.41 3.82
C LYS A 311 2.30 33.66 3.61
N TRP A 312 3.18 32.73 3.98
CA TRP A 312 4.63 32.86 3.74
C TRP A 312 4.97 33.04 2.26
N LYS A 313 4.33 32.25 1.38
CA LYS A 313 4.51 32.35 -0.08
C LYS A 313 4.11 33.73 -0.63
N LEU A 314 3.07 34.36 -0.06
CA LEU A 314 2.54 35.65 -0.50
C LEU A 314 3.32 36.84 0.08
N THR A 315 3.61 36.83 1.39
CA THR A 315 4.26 37.95 2.09
C THR A 315 5.79 37.90 2.04
N GLY A 316 6.37 36.73 1.72
CA GLY A 316 7.81 36.47 1.83
C GLY A 316 8.33 36.27 3.25
N ALA A 317 7.63 36.78 4.27
CA ALA A 317 7.95 36.62 5.68
C ALA A 317 7.46 35.27 6.22
N LYS A 318 8.36 34.52 6.85
CA LYS A 318 8.05 33.22 7.47
C LYS A 318 7.28 33.47 8.79
N PRO A 319 6.12 32.86 9.01
CA PRO A 319 5.47 32.88 10.32
C PRO A 319 6.29 32.13 11.38
N ASP A 320 6.36 32.68 12.59
CA ASP A 320 7.12 32.09 13.71
C ASP A 320 6.50 30.78 14.22
N ASP A 321 5.18 30.64 14.11
CA ASP A 321 4.37 29.48 14.47
C ASP A 321 4.31 28.39 13.38
N LEU A 322 5.06 28.56 12.27
CA LEU A 322 5.00 27.66 11.13
C LEU A 322 5.58 26.26 11.45
N ASP A 323 4.70 25.27 11.64
CA ASP A 323 5.10 23.87 11.78
C ASP A 323 5.77 23.34 10.49
N ILE A 324 7.10 23.27 10.53
CA ILE A 324 7.94 22.64 9.50
C ILE A 324 8.07 21.11 9.69
N SER A 325 7.73 20.57 10.86
CA SER A 325 7.93 19.15 11.18
C SER A 325 7.14 18.26 10.22
N ARG A 326 5.93 18.66 9.84
CA ARG A 326 5.08 17.93 8.89
C ARG A 326 5.71 17.77 7.50
N ILE A 327 6.45 18.78 7.04
CA ILE A 327 7.18 18.71 5.76
C ILE A 327 8.46 17.91 5.92
N LYS A 328 9.26 18.21 6.97
CA LYS A 328 10.48 17.46 7.29
C LYS A 328 10.18 15.96 7.35
N ASN A 329 9.16 15.55 8.12
CA ASN A 329 8.68 14.18 8.17
C ASN A 329 8.25 13.63 6.80
N THR A 330 7.67 14.44 5.91
CA THR A 330 7.34 13.99 4.53
C THR A 330 8.63 13.74 3.72
N CYS A 331 9.61 14.64 3.80
CA CYS A 331 10.92 14.49 3.16
C CYS A 331 11.68 13.28 3.69
N ASP A 332 11.79 13.13 5.00
CA ASP A 332 12.52 12.05 5.67
C ASP A 332 11.90 10.68 5.32
N ASN A 333 10.57 10.56 5.31
CA ASN A 333 9.90 9.34 4.85
C ASN A 333 10.16 9.05 3.36
N MET A 334 10.19 10.06 2.49
CA MET A 334 10.54 9.87 1.07
C MET A 334 12.00 9.45 0.90
N LYS A 335 12.92 10.07 1.65
CA LYS A 335 14.35 9.75 1.64
C LYS A 335 14.58 8.30 2.10
N ILE A 336 14.10 7.93 3.28
CA ILE A 336 14.24 6.58 3.84
C ILE A 336 13.66 5.52 2.89
N THR A 337 12.46 5.76 2.33
CA THR A 337 11.85 4.78 1.42
C THR A 337 12.54 4.68 0.07
N ALA A 338 13.15 5.77 -0.42
CA ALA A 338 14.00 5.75 -1.61
C ALA A 338 15.34 5.06 -1.36
N GLU A 339 16.00 5.33 -0.23
CA GLU A 339 17.27 4.73 0.18
C GLU A 339 17.14 3.22 0.38
N VAL A 340 16.09 2.77 1.07
CA VAL A 340 15.78 1.33 1.21
C VAL A 340 15.55 0.71 -0.16
N GLY A 341 14.73 1.32 -1.02
CA GLY A 341 14.51 0.85 -2.39
C GLY A 341 15.78 0.81 -3.26
N TRP A 342 16.71 1.74 -3.05
CA TRP A 342 17.98 1.82 -3.78
C TRP A 342 19.00 0.78 -3.30
N LEU A 343 19.23 0.69 -1.98
CA LEU A 343 20.04 -0.36 -1.36
C LEU A 343 19.60 -1.74 -1.85
N HIS A 344 18.29 -1.94 -1.94
CA HIS A 344 17.67 -3.16 -2.41
C HIS A 344 17.89 -3.48 -3.90
N LEU A 345 18.09 -2.48 -4.76
CA LEU A 345 18.39 -2.65 -6.19
C LEU A 345 19.90 -2.85 -6.45
N VAL A 346 20.75 -2.20 -5.66
CA VAL A 346 22.21 -2.21 -5.84
C VAL A 346 22.88 -3.39 -5.15
N SER A 347 22.34 -3.83 -4.00
CA SER A 347 22.73 -5.10 -3.37
C SER A 347 21.50 -6.01 -3.21
N PRO A 348 21.34 -7.03 -4.08
CA PRO A 348 20.36 -8.10 -3.90
C PRO A 348 20.63 -9.00 -2.69
N SER A 349 21.48 -8.59 -1.74
CA SER A 349 21.71 -9.26 -0.44
C SER A 349 20.55 -9.04 0.54
N TRP A 350 19.36 -9.31 0.02
CA TRP A 350 18.05 -9.57 0.60
C TRP A 350 17.23 -9.97 -0.66
N ILE A 351 16.60 -11.13 -0.77
CA ILE A 351 16.24 -12.14 0.22
C ILE A 351 17.43 -13.01 0.65
#